data_AF-A0A8X6XM66-F1
#
_entry.id   AF-A0A8X6XM66-F1
#
_cell.length_a   1.000
_cell.length_b   1.000
_cell.length_c   1.000
_cell.angle_alpha   90.00
_cell.angle_beta   90.00
_cell.angle_gamma   90.00
#
_symmetry.space_group_name_H-M   'P 1'
#
loop_
_entity.id
_entity.type
_entity.pdbx_description
1 polymer ?
#
loop_
_entity_poly.entity_id
_entity_poly.type
_entity_poly.pdbx_seq_one_letter_code
_entity_poly.pdbx_strand_id
1 'polypeptide(L)'
;MPYNRFCEIHVSAFRKYNETFYPKTYPNPKLYKVWPVLEHLNELFQRAVTLGLDIVIDETLMLYKGCLGWRQYMPKKRSHFGVKSYLLCESSSGCIWSQIIYTGKGTLFDHKYKNLPQSIQVVISVIKPLLRQGYSLI
;
A
#
# COMPACT_ATOMS: atom_id res chain seq x y z
N MET A 1 -25.06 -9.21 14.97
CA MET A 1 -24.30 -8.35 15.90
C MET A 1 -25.09 -7.07 16.15
N PRO A 2 -25.27 -6.60 17.40
CA PRO A 2 -26.03 -5.38 17.69
C PRO A 2 -25.34 -4.11 17.15
N TYR A 3 -26.13 -3.10 16.76
CA TYR A 3 -25.63 -1.85 16.18
C TYR A 3 -24.62 -1.13 17.09
N ASN A 4 -24.93 -0.97 18.39
CA ASN A 4 -24.03 -0.31 19.34
C ASN A 4 -22.67 -1.03 19.44
N ARG A 5 -22.71 -2.36 19.51
CA ARG A 5 -21.50 -3.19 19.51
C ARG A 5 -20.69 -3.03 18.21
N PHE A 6 -21.36 -2.88 17.07
CA PHE A 6 -20.68 -2.59 15.79
C PHE A 6 -19.96 -1.25 15.81
N CYS A 7 -20.62 -0.19 16.26
CA CYS A 7 -20.00 1.13 16.38
C CYS A 7 -18.81 1.11 17.34
N GLU A 8 -18.93 0.46 18.50
CA GLU A 8 -17.85 0.33 19.48
C GLU A 8 -16.62 -0.38 18.91
N ILE A 9 -16.83 -1.52 18.23
CA ILE A 9 -15.74 -2.25 17.59
C ILE A 9 -15.10 -1.40 16.49
N HIS A 10 -15.89 -0.73 15.66
CA HIS A 10 -15.38 0.11 14.58
C HIS A 10 -14.51 1.27 15.11
N VAL A 11 -14.89 1.90 16.23
CA VAL A 11 -14.13 3.01 16.83
C VAL A 11 -12.87 2.51 17.54
N SER A 12 -12.90 1.32 18.14
CA SER A 12 -11.80 0.80 18.97
C SER A 12 -10.75 -0.04 18.23
N ALA A 13 -11.05 -0.54 17.02
CA ALA A 13 -10.26 -1.54 16.29
C ALA A 13 -8.75 -1.25 16.17
N PHE A 14 -8.32 0.01 16.18
CA PHE A 14 -6.91 0.40 16.05
C PHE A 14 -6.34 1.15 17.26
N ARG A 15 -7.04 1.18 18.40
CA ARG A 15 -6.63 1.96 19.58
C ARG A 15 -5.31 1.46 20.19
N LYS A 16 -5.11 0.13 20.25
CA LYS A 16 -3.91 -0.52 20.80
C LYS A 16 -2.61 -0.09 20.09
N TYR A 17 -2.67 0.16 18.78
CA TYR A 17 -1.51 0.57 17.99
C TYR A 17 -1.00 1.98 18.31
N ASN A 18 -1.81 2.81 18.97
CA ASN A 18 -1.38 4.14 19.40
C ASN A 18 -0.44 4.09 20.60
N GLU A 19 -0.59 3.08 21.48
CA GLU A 19 0.20 2.95 22.71
C GLU A 19 1.65 2.52 22.41
N THR A 20 1.83 1.73 21.36
CA THR A 20 3.14 1.23 20.91
C THR A 20 3.84 2.16 19.90
N PHE A 21 3.24 3.31 19.59
CA PHE A 21 3.72 4.17 18.52
C PHE A 21 4.78 5.17 19.02
N TYR A 22 6.02 4.96 18.57
CA TYR A 22 7.12 5.89 18.75
C TYR A 22 7.54 6.47 17.38
N PRO A 23 7.26 7.77 17.10
CA PRO A 23 7.40 8.33 15.76
C PRO A 23 8.82 8.26 15.16
N LYS A 24 9.86 8.29 16.01
CA LYS A 24 11.26 8.34 15.58
C LYS A 24 11.82 6.97 15.17
N THR A 25 11.24 5.89 15.69
CA THR A 25 11.72 4.52 15.47
C THR A 25 10.83 3.73 14.53
N TYR A 26 9.59 4.18 14.30
CA TYR A 26 8.64 3.44 13.50
C TYR A 26 8.99 3.49 11.99
N PRO A 27 9.01 2.35 11.27
CA PRO A 27 9.38 2.31 9.86
C PRO A 27 8.55 3.26 9.00
N ASN A 28 7.21 3.26 9.17
CA ASN A 28 6.30 4.16 8.45
C ASN A 28 5.42 5.00 9.41
N PRO A 29 5.91 6.16 9.88
CA PRO A 29 5.18 6.95 10.87
C PRO A 29 3.82 7.46 10.42
N LYS A 30 3.55 7.53 9.11
CA LYS A 30 2.26 7.99 8.57
C LYS A 30 1.20 6.90 8.49
N LEU A 31 1.63 5.63 8.43
CA LEU A 31 0.75 4.46 8.32
C LEU A 31 0.72 3.62 9.60
N TYR A 32 1.36 4.03 10.68
CA TYR A 32 1.58 3.22 11.89
C TYR A 32 0.36 2.43 12.41
N LYS A 33 -0.85 2.99 12.31
CA LYS A 33 -2.08 2.32 12.73
C LYS A 33 -2.42 1.08 11.90
N VAL A 34 -2.15 1.15 10.60
CA VAL A 34 -2.51 0.11 9.61
C VAL A 34 -1.30 -0.66 9.11
N TRP A 35 -0.09 -0.19 9.40
CA TRP A 35 1.17 -0.73 8.90
C TRP A 35 1.35 -2.23 9.21
N PRO A 36 1.09 -2.72 10.44
CA PRO A 36 1.23 -4.16 10.73
C PRO A 36 0.27 -5.02 9.91
N VAL A 37 -0.94 -4.51 9.67
CA VAL A 37 -1.94 -5.20 8.84
C VAL A 37 -1.51 -5.19 7.37
N LEU A 38 -0.97 -4.08 6.88
CA LEU A 38 -0.48 -3.97 5.50
C LEU A 38 0.71 -4.91 5.24
N GLU A 39 1.67 -4.97 6.16
CA GLU A 39 2.80 -5.91 6.05
C GLU A 39 2.30 -7.35 6.07
N HIS A 40 1.40 -7.68 7.00
CA HIS A 40 0.84 -9.02 7.07
C HIS A 40 0.05 -9.41 5.79
N LEU A 41 -0.73 -8.48 5.24
CA LEU A 41 -1.45 -8.71 3.98
C LEU A 41 -0.49 -8.93 2.82
N ASN A 42 0.58 -8.13 2.72
CA ASN A 42 1.61 -8.33 1.70
C ASN A 42 2.26 -9.71 1.83
N GLU A 43 2.63 -10.14 3.03
CA GLU A 43 3.18 -11.49 3.24
C GLU A 43 2.19 -12.59 2.84
N LEU A 44 0.90 -12.43 3.18
CA LEU A 44 -0.14 -13.38 2.80
C LEU A 44 -0.34 -13.44 1.29
N PHE A 45 -0.40 -12.28 0.62
CA PHE A 45 -0.55 -12.22 -0.83
C PHE A 45 0.62 -12.89 -1.55
N GLN A 46 1.85 -12.63 -1.11
CA GLN A 46 3.04 -13.26 -1.69
C GLN A 46 3.05 -14.78 -1.50
N ARG A 47 2.47 -15.30 -0.42
CA ARG A 47 2.37 -16.75 -0.16
C ARG A 47 1.19 -17.39 -0.91
N ALA A 48 0.09 -16.67 -1.05
CA ALA A 48 -1.15 -17.20 -1.61
C ALA A 48 -1.22 -17.08 -3.14
N VAL A 49 -0.57 -16.07 -3.72
CA VAL A 49 -0.61 -15.78 -5.16
C VAL A 49 0.67 -16.26 -5.81
N THR A 50 0.54 -17.23 -6.72
CA THR A 50 1.62 -17.61 -7.64
C THR A 50 1.61 -16.68 -8.85
N LEU A 51 2.73 -16.00 -9.09
CA LEU A 51 2.87 -15.13 -10.25
C LEU A 51 3.11 -15.95 -11.51
N GLY A 52 2.41 -15.60 -12.60
CA GLY A 52 2.76 -16.02 -13.94
C GLY A 52 3.95 -15.25 -14.48
N LEU A 53 4.38 -15.54 -15.72
CA LEU A 53 5.47 -14.82 -16.39
C LEU A 53 5.22 -13.31 -16.46
N ASP A 54 3.97 -12.92 -16.68
CA ASP A 54 3.57 -11.56 -16.90
C ASP A 54 3.00 -10.92 -15.64
N ILE A 55 3.59 -9.79 -15.25
CA ILE A 55 3.18 -9.00 -14.08
C ILE A 55 2.87 -7.57 -14.50
N VAL A 56 1.98 -6.91 -13.75
CA VAL A 56 1.51 -5.56 -14.04
C VAL A 56 1.62 -4.69 -12.79
N ILE A 57 2.06 -3.45 -12.96
CA ILE A 57 2.05 -2.44 -11.91
C ILE A 57 0.97 -1.41 -12.25
N ASP A 58 0.01 -1.20 -11.36
CA ASP A 58 -1.06 -0.21 -11.56
C ASP A 58 -1.27 0.69 -10.32
N GLU A 59 -1.86 1.85 -10.58
CA GLU A 59 -2.27 2.82 -9.58
C GLU A 59 -3.78 2.72 -9.28
N THR A 60 -4.10 2.48 -8.02
CA THR A 60 -5.48 2.49 -7.52
C THR A 60 -5.72 3.65 -6.57
N LEU A 61 -6.98 4.10 -6.51
CA LEU A 61 -7.41 5.16 -5.61
C LEU A 61 -8.61 4.69 -4.80
N MET A 62 -8.39 4.43 -3.52
CA MET A 62 -9.44 4.09 -2.57
C MET A 62 -10.12 5.37 -2.08
N LEU A 63 -11.44 5.47 -2.26
CA LEU A 63 -12.22 6.62 -1.78
C LEU A 63 -12.03 6.78 -0.28
N TYR A 64 -11.59 7.96 0.15
CA TYR A 64 -11.48 8.30 1.55
C TYR A 64 -11.81 9.78 1.77
N LYS A 65 -12.82 10.04 2.60
CA LYS A 65 -13.34 11.39 2.87
C LYS A 65 -12.84 12.01 4.17
N GLY A 66 -12.11 11.27 5.00
CA GLY A 66 -11.56 11.79 6.26
C GLY A 66 -10.36 12.73 6.07
N CYS A 67 -9.88 13.27 7.19
CA CYS A 67 -8.75 14.19 7.24
C CYS A 67 -7.40 13.44 7.16
N LEU A 68 -6.93 13.18 5.94
CA LEU A 68 -5.59 12.66 5.67
C LEU A 68 -4.75 13.72 4.94
N GLY A 69 -3.59 14.08 5.49
CA GLY A 69 -2.69 15.07 4.90
C GLY A 69 -2.01 14.65 3.58
N TRP A 70 -2.14 13.37 3.20
CA TRP A 70 -1.56 12.81 1.97
C TRP A 70 -2.63 12.30 0.98
N ARG A 71 -3.90 12.69 1.18
CA ARG A 71 -4.99 12.41 0.24
C ARG A 71 -4.65 12.92 -1.15
N GLN A 72 -4.83 12.08 -2.17
CA GLN A 72 -4.54 12.41 -3.56
C GLN A 72 -5.80 12.79 -4.31
N TYR A 73 -5.62 13.72 -5.26
CA TYR A 73 -6.63 14.07 -6.25
C TYR A 73 -6.26 13.45 -7.60
N MET A 74 -7.15 12.63 -8.16
CA MET A 74 -6.99 12.02 -9.48
C MET A 74 -8.29 12.25 -10.28
N PRO A 75 -8.36 13.28 -11.15
CA PRO A 75 -9.60 13.69 -11.81
C PRO A 75 -10.14 12.63 -12.78
N LYS A 76 -9.28 11.72 -13.27
CA LYS A 76 -9.65 10.67 -14.21
C LYS A 76 -10.28 9.44 -13.55
N LYS A 77 -10.16 9.28 -12.23
CA LYS A 77 -10.72 8.14 -11.50
C LYS A 77 -12.13 8.49 -11.02
N ARG A 78 -13.01 7.49 -10.92
CA ARG A 78 -14.42 7.68 -10.47
C ARG A 78 -14.49 8.37 -9.10
N SER A 79 -13.64 7.94 -8.17
CA SER A 79 -13.38 8.71 -6.96
C SER A 79 -12.32 9.74 -7.30
N HIS A 80 -12.64 11.03 -7.19
CA HIS A 80 -11.67 12.08 -7.49
C HIS A 80 -10.65 12.23 -6.36
N PHE A 81 -11.02 11.94 -5.10
CA PHE A 81 -10.16 12.11 -3.93
C PHE A 81 -10.05 10.80 -3.14
N GLY A 82 -8.84 10.46 -2.70
CA GLY A 82 -8.67 9.23 -1.93
C GLY A 82 -7.24 8.91 -1.51
N VAL A 83 -7.08 7.69 -1.03
CA VAL A 83 -5.79 7.06 -0.72
C VAL A 83 -5.28 6.40 -1.99
N LYS A 84 -4.13 6.86 -2.48
CA LYS A 84 -3.47 6.29 -3.66
C LYS A 84 -2.58 5.12 -3.22
N SER A 85 -2.67 4.01 -3.94
CA SER A 85 -1.83 2.83 -3.76
C SER A 85 -1.26 2.38 -5.09
N TYR A 86 -0.03 1.86 -5.05
CA TYR A 86 0.62 1.17 -6.15
C TYR A 86 0.49 -0.34 -5.89
N LEU A 87 -0.04 -1.07 -6.85
CA LEU A 87 -0.26 -2.51 -6.74
C LEU A 87 0.62 -3.23 -7.75
N LEU A 88 1.26 -4.32 -7.31
CA LEU A 88 1.78 -5.35 -8.19
C LEU A 88 0.75 -6.45 -8.29
N CYS A 89 0.32 -6.76 -9.51
CA CYS A 89 -0.64 -7.79 -9.77
C CYS A 89 -0.10 -8.80 -10.79
N GLU A 90 -0.61 -10.03 -10.71
CA GLU A 90 -0.46 -10.98 -11.80
C GLU A 90 -1.39 -10.57 -12.95
N SER A 91 -0.87 -10.61 -14.18
CA SER A 91 -1.53 -10.03 -15.35
C SER A 91 -2.86 -10.72 -15.70
N SER A 92 -2.92 -12.04 -15.60
CA SER A 92 -4.05 -12.85 -16.12
C SER A 92 -5.23 -12.90 -15.15
N SER A 93 -4.96 -13.04 -13.85
CA SER A 93 -5.93 -13.20 -12.77
C SER A 93 -6.31 -11.87 -12.13
N GLY A 94 -5.47 -10.83 -12.27
CA GLY A 94 -5.64 -9.56 -11.57
C GLY A 94 -5.43 -9.66 -10.06
N CYS A 95 -4.90 -10.78 -9.55
CA CYS A 95 -4.62 -10.96 -8.13
C CYS A 95 -3.47 -10.06 -7.69
N ILE A 96 -3.64 -9.40 -6.54
CA ILE A 96 -2.61 -8.54 -5.94
C ILE A 96 -1.55 -9.42 -5.29
N TRP A 97 -0.30 -9.17 -5.62
CA TRP A 97 0.87 -9.81 -5.02
C TRP A 97 1.56 -8.93 -3.97
N SER A 98 1.62 -7.62 -4.21
CA SER A 98 2.19 -6.65 -3.26
C SER A 98 1.57 -5.28 -3.44
N GLN A 99 1.49 -4.50 -2.37
CA GLN A 99 1.01 -3.11 -2.40
C GLN A 99 1.90 -2.14 -1.64
N ILE A 100 2.00 -0.91 -2.16
CA ILE A 100 2.62 0.24 -1.50
C ILE A 100 1.62 1.39 -1.47
N ILE A 101 1.31 1.89 -0.27
CA ILE A 101 0.46 3.08 -0.10
C ILE A 101 1.29 4.35 -0.26
N TYR A 102 0.83 5.27 -1.09
CA TYR A 102 1.46 6.57 -1.26
C TYR A 102 1.13 7.51 -0.10
N THR A 103 2.15 8.03 0.59
CA THR A 103 1.98 8.94 1.74
C THR A 103 2.65 10.31 1.52
N GLY A 104 2.84 10.71 0.26
CA GLY A 104 3.54 11.94 -0.10
C GLY A 104 5.05 11.81 0.07
N LYS A 105 5.69 12.85 0.62
CA LYS A 105 7.14 12.88 0.93
C LYS A 105 7.60 11.82 1.94
N GLY A 106 6.67 11.14 2.62
CA GLY A 106 6.98 10.09 3.60
C GLY A 106 6.81 8.68 3.06
N THR A 107 6.64 8.52 1.74
CA THR A 107 6.46 7.19 1.15
C THR A 107 7.77 6.42 1.28
N LEU A 108 7.69 5.18 1.77
CA LEU A 108 8.85 4.32 1.92
C LEU A 108 9.22 3.74 0.56
N PHE A 109 10.23 4.34 -0.07
CA PHE A 109 10.93 3.80 -1.21
C PHE A 109 12.35 3.42 -0.80
N ASP A 110 13.00 2.59 -1.62
CA ASP A 110 14.39 2.23 -1.38
C ASP A 110 15.30 3.48 -1.52
N HIS A 111 15.97 3.82 -0.42
CA HIS A 111 16.89 4.94 -0.29
C HIS A 111 17.97 5.00 -1.39
N LYS A 112 18.38 3.83 -1.93
CA LYS A 112 19.35 3.73 -3.02
C LYS A 112 18.92 4.50 -4.28
N TYR A 113 17.62 4.63 -4.49
CA TYR A 113 17.04 5.23 -5.69
C TYR A 113 16.41 6.60 -5.44
N LYS A 114 16.67 7.23 -4.29
CA LYS A 114 16.07 8.51 -3.88
C LYS A 114 16.27 9.65 -4.88
N ASN A 115 17.37 9.63 -5.64
CA ASN A 115 17.71 10.65 -6.63
C ASN A 115 17.01 10.44 -8.00
N LEU A 116 16.32 9.31 -8.19
CA LEU A 116 15.61 9.02 -9.43
C LEU A 116 14.20 9.63 -9.43
N PRO A 117 13.56 9.78 -10.59
CA PRO A 117 12.15 10.14 -10.67
C PRO A 117 11.26 9.20 -9.86
N GLN A 118 10.19 9.73 -9.28
CA GLN A 118 9.30 8.97 -8.41
C GLN A 118 8.69 7.74 -9.10
N SER A 119 8.35 7.84 -10.39
CA SER A 119 7.84 6.71 -11.18
C SER A 119 8.80 5.53 -11.17
N ILE A 120 10.09 5.79 -11.34
CA ILE A 120 11.15 4.77 -11.31
C ILE A 120 11.31 4.21 -9.89
N GLN A 121 11.28 5.07 -8.86
CA GLN A 121 11.38 4.63 -7.47
C GLN A 121 10.26 3.66 -7.10
N VAL A 122 9.03 3.95 -7.53
CA VAL A 122 7.87 3.08 -7.32
C VAL A 122 8.09 1.74 -7.99
N VAL A 123 8.37 1.73 -9.31
CA VAL A 123 8.53 0.48 -10.08
C VAL A 123 9.61 -0.40 -9.47
N ILE A 124 10.79 0.17 -9.20
CA ILE A 124 11.91 -0.59 -8.62
C ILE A 124 11.56 -1.10 -7.23
N SER A 125 10.92 -0.30 -6.37
CA SER A 125 10.59 -0.71 -5.00
C SER A 125 9.60 -1.88 -4.98
N VAL A 126 8.62 -1.85 -5.89
CA VAL A 126 7.58 -2.88 -5.99
C VAL A 126 8.13 -4.19 -6.59
N ILE A 127 8.97 -4.10 -7.63
CA ILE A 127 9.48 -5.29 -8.35
C ILE A 127 10.75 -5.88 -7.75
N LYS A 128 11.43 -5.18 -6.83
CA LYS A 128 12.69 -5.59 -6.19
C LYS A 128 12.79 -7.09 -5.85
N PRO A 129 11.81 -7.72 -5.18
CA PRO A 129 11.91 -9.14 -4.84
C PRO A 129 11.86 -10.11 -6.03
N LEU A 130 11.39 -9.66 -7.20
CA LEU A 130 11.21 -10.46 -8.43
C LEU A 130 12.30 -10.21 -9.47
N LEU A 131 13.23 -9.29 -9.18
CA LEU A 131 14.32 -8.98 -10.09
C LEU A 131 15.16 -10.23 -10.39
N ARG A 132 15.47 -10.44 -11.68
CA ARG A 132 16.28 -11.56 -12.19
C ARG A 132 15.62 -12.95 -12.05
N GLN A 133 14.30 -13.02 -11.86
CA GLN A 133 13.56 -14.28 -11.80
C GLN A 133 12.85 -14.67 -13.11
N GLY A 134 13.03 -13.88 -14.18
CA GLY A 134 12.49 -14.18 -15.51
C GLY A 134 11.08 -13.63 -15.78
N TYR A 135 10.51 -12.85 -14.85
CA TYR A 135 9.23 -12.17 -15.06
C TYR A 135 9.33 -11.01 -16.04
N SER A 136 8.27 -10.81 -16.82
CA SER A 136 8.06 -9.70 -17.74
C SER A 136 7.08 -8.70 -17.14
N LEU A 137 7.48 -7.42 -17.13
CA LEU A 137 6.60 -6.33 -16.72
C LEU A 137 5.89 -5.77 -17.97
N ILE A 138 4.56 -5.82 -17.98
CA ILE A 138 3.71 -5.31 -19.07
C ILE A 138 3.24 -3.89 -18.77
#